data_AF-A0A2G1WCP4-F1
#
_entry.id   AF-A0A2G1WCP4-F1
#
_cell.length_a   1.000
_cell.length_b   1.000
_cell.length_c   1.000
_cell.angle_alpha   90.00
_cell.angle_beta   90.00
_cell.angle_gamma   90.00
#
_symmetry.space_group_name_H-M   'P 1'
#
loop_
_entity.id
_entity.type
_entity.pdbx_description
1 polymer ?
#
loop_
_entity_poly.entity_id
_entity_poly.type
_entity_poly.pdbx_seq_one_letter_code
_entity_poly.pdbx_strand_id
1 'polypeptide(L)'
;MKAKAKFVTCGFCHASLAIHHTGSSYSTELVEELKETTDALVKDVAQIKHNAALDRLDEHWERRRLKLLGTTKHGKQITQPPNPAVMIFTSGFVIVFALIWTGMAAVMFAPMALFGLVFLGVAVVGLFSSFSKADKYKAERKRYIRERQSLIEEIQSHD
;
A
#
# COMPACT_ATOMS: atom_id res chain seq x y z
N MET A 1 6.42 -62.24 32.18
CA MET A 1 5.79 -61.12 31.45
C MET A 1 6.37 -59.82 31.99
N LYS A 2 7.19 -59.08 31.22
CA LYS A 2 7.82 -57.83 31.69
C LYS A 2 6.89 -56.64 31.41
N ALA A 3 6.49 -55.92 32.46
CA ALA A 3 5.67 -54.71 32.33
C ALA A 3 6.46 -53.61 31.59
N LYS A 4 5.94 -53.14 30.45
CA LYS A 4 6.48 -51.99 29.71
C LYS A 4 5.84 -50.72 30.25
N ALA A 5 6.54 -49.98 31.11
CA ALA A 5 6.12 -48.64 31.52
C ALA A 5 6.40 -47.67 30.36
N LYS A 6 5.33 -47.16 29.72
CA LYS A 6 5.43 -46.24 28.57
C LYS A 6 5.65 -44.79 28.98
N PHE A 7 5.28 -44.45 30.22
CA PHE A 7 5.39 -43.11 30.79
C PHE A 7 5.76 -43.22 32.27
N VAL A 8 6.69 -42.39 32.71
CA VAL A 8 7.08 -42.27 34.12
C VAL A 8 6.98 -40.81 34.52
N THR A 9 6.24 -40.53 35.59
CA THR A 9 6.09 -39.21 36.18
C THR A 9 7.09 -39.04 37.32
N CYS A 10 7.90 -37.99 37.26
CA CYS A 10 8.84 -37.68 38.33
C CYS A 10 8.08 -37.11 39.55
N GLY A 11 8.24 -37.70 40.73
CA GLY A 11 7.56 -37.27 41.96
C GLY A 11 8.08 -35.94 42.56
N PHE A 12 9.17 -35.37 42.03
CA PHE A 12 9.75 -34.12 42.53
C PHE A 12 9.34 -32.89 41.71
N CYS A 13 9.15 -33.05 40.39
CA CYS A 13 8.78 -31.96 39.48
C CYS A 13 7.51 -32.22 38.65
N HIS A 14 6.83 -33.35 38.87
CA HIS A 14 5.60 -33.77 38.20
C HIS A 14 5.62 -33.82 36.66
N ALA A 15 6.79 -33.68 36.02
CA ALA A 15 6.92 -33.84 34.58
C ALA A 15 6.72 -35.31 34.14
N SER A 16 5.95 -35.52 33.06
CA SER A 16 5.71 -36.83 32.45
C SER A 16 6.66 -37.08 31.30
N LEU A 17 7.56 -38.06 31.44
CA LEU A 17 8.54 -38.41 30.41
C LEU A 17 8.11 -39.66 29.63
N ALA A 18 8.19 -39.58 28.29
CA ALA A 18 8.00 -40.71 27.39
C ALA A 18 9.36 -41.39 27.10
N ILE A 19 9.48 -42.69 27.40
CA ILE A 19 10.74 -43.43 27.26
C ILE A 19 10.81 -44.07 25.88
N HIS A 20 11.70 -43.57 25.01
CA HIS A 20 12.06 -44.21 23.74
C HIS A 20 13.40 -44.97 23.91
N HIS A 21 13.39 -46.27 23.66
CA HIS A 21 14.61 -47.09 23.71
C HIS A 21 15.27 -47.16 22.32
N THR A 22 16.45 -46.56 22.17
CA THR A 22 17.36 -46.79 21.04
C THR A 22 18.78 -47.02 21.58
N GLY A 23 19.20 -48.28 21.69
CA GLY A 23 20.56 -48.63 22.14
C GLY A 23 20.90 -48.23 23.58
N SER A 24 22.20 -48.25 23.92
CA SER A 24 22.75 -48.07 25.27
C SER A 24 22.83 -46.61 25.77
N SER A 25 22.10 -45.68 25.14
CA SER A 25 22.08 -44.27 25.52
C SER A 25 20.66 -43.85 25.91
N TYR A 26 20.53 -43.29 27.11
CA TYR A 26 19.29 -42.68 27.60
C TYR A 26 19.32 -41.20 27.23
N SER A 27 18.55 -40.78 26.23
CA SER A 27 18.29 -39.37 25.93
C SER A 27 16.84 -39.04 26.23
N THR A 28 16.62 -38.10 27.14
CA THR A 28 15.31 -37.56 27.50
C THR A 28 15.14 -36.22 26.81
N GLU A 29 14.40 -36.15 25.72
CA GLU A 29 14.02 -34.86 25.12
C GLU A 29 12.69 -34.37 25.72
N LEU A 30 12.70 -33.12 26.18
CA LEU A 30 11.57 -32.41 26.75
C LEU A 30 10.56 -32.07 25.65
N VAL A 31 9.49 -32.85 25.55
CA VAL A 31 8.41 -32.67 24.57
C VAL A 31 7.56 -31.41 24.88
N GLU A 32 7.49 -30.99 26.15
CA GLU A 32 6.78 -29.77 26.57
C GLU A 32 7.44 -28.49 26.02
N GLU A 33 8.78 -28.40 26.06
CA GLU A 33 9.53 -27.24 25.59
C GLU A 33 9.39 -27.05 24.07
N LEU A 34 9.32 -28.15 23.29
CA LEU A 34 9.08 -28.08 21.85
C LEU A 34 7.67 -27.57 21.51
N LYS A 35 6.63 -27.91 22.28
CA LYS A 35 5.27 -27.41 22.04
C LYS A 35 5.18 -25.92 22.31
N GLU A 36 5.73 -25.47 23.42
CA GLU A 36 5.74 -24.05 23.80
C GLU A 36 6.51 -23.20 22.79
N THR A 37 7.67 -23.70 22.32
CA THR A 37 8.46 -23.03 21.29
C THR A 37 7.75 -23.01 19.93
N THR A 38 7.03 -24.09 19.59
CA THR A 38 6.25 -24.17 18.33
C THR A 38 5.05 -23.22 18.34
N ASP A 39 4.33 -23.11 19.47
CA ASP A 39 3.21 -22.17 19.59
C ASP A 39 3.67 -20.71 19.54
N ALA A 40 4.82 -20.39 20.17
CA ALA A 40 5.46 -19.08 20.04
C ALA A 40 5.88 -18.78 18.59
N LEU A 41 6.50 -19.75 17.89
CA LEU A 41 6.88 -19.64 16.48
C LEU A 41 5.65 -19.47 15.57
N VAL A 42 4.54 -20.15 15.83
CA VAL A 42 3.30 -20.00 15.05
C VAL A 42 2.72 -18.59 15.21
N LYS A 43 2.74 -18.05 16.44
CA LYS A 43 2.29 -16.68 16.72
C LYS A 43 3.19 -15.65 16.02
N ASP A 44 4.51 -15.81 16.09
CA ASP A 44 5.47 -14.93 15.43
C ASP A 44 5.31 -14.99 13.90
N VAL A 45 5.10 -16.17 13.32
CA VAL A 45 4.88 -16.33 11.88
C VAL A 45 3.57 -15.67 11.43
N ALA A 46 2.50 -15.73 12.25
CA ALA A 46 1.27 -15.02 11.96
C ALA A 46 1.50 -13.50 11.95
N GLN A 47 2.15 -12.97 12.98
CA GLN A 47 2.46 -11.54 13.07
C GLN A 47 3.38 -11.06 11.93
N ILE A 48 4.39 -11.85 11.57
CA ILE A 48 5.28 -11.55 10.43
C ILE A 48 4.51 -11.55 9.10
N LYS A 49 3.58 -12.49 8.88
CA LYS A 49 2.76 -12.54 7.67
C LYS A 49 1.88 -11.29 7.53
N HIS A 50 1.30 -10.82 8.64
CA HIS A 50 0.49 -9.60 8.64
C HIS A 50 1.32 -8.35 8.32
N ASN A 51 2.50 -8.21 8.94
CA ASN A 51 3.42 -7.11 8.63
C ASN A 51 3.86 -7.14 7.16
N ALA A 52 4.20 -8.33 6.63
CA ALA A 52 4.57 -8.48 5.23
C ALA A 52 3.42 -8.15 4.25
N ALA A 53 2.16 -8.37 4.65
CA ALA A 53 1.01 -7.99 3.84
C ALA A 53 0.83 -6.47 3.76
N LEU A 54 1.01 -5.76 4.89
CA LEU A 54 1.00 -4.30 4.93
C LEU A 54 2.14 -3.70 4.10
N ASP A 55 3.36 -4.22 4.24
CA ASP A 55 4.52 -3.73 3.48
C ASP A 55 4.32 -3.87 1.97
N ARG A 56 3.76 -5.00 1.52
CA ARG A 56 3.42 -5.20 0.10
C ARG A 56 2.35 -4.22 -0.37
N LEU A 57 1.33 -4.00 0.44
CA LEU A 57 0.26 -3.05 0.12
C LEU A 57 0.82 -1.62 -0.05
N ASP A 58 1.70 -1.21 0.86
CA ASP A 58 2.34 0.10 0.87
C ASP A 58 3.26 0.26 -0.36
N GLU A 59 4.07 -0.76 -0.69
CA GLU A 59 4.91 -0.75 -1.89
C GLU A 59 4.07 -0.68 -3.18
N HIS A 60 2.96 -1.41 -3.25
CA HIS A 60 2.03 -1.33 -4.38
C HIS A 60 1.36 0.04 -4.49
N TRP A 61 1.00 0.65 -3.37
CA TRP A 61 0.47 2.00 -3.34
C TRP A 61 1.50 3.01 -3.83
N GLU A 62 2.74 2.93 -3.37
CA GLU A 62 3.80 3.85 -3.77
C GLU A 62 4.08 3.78 -5.28
N ARG A 63 4.17 2.57 -5.85
CA ARG A 63 4.31 2.37 -7.30
C ARG A 63 3.13 2.97 -8.09
N ARG A 64 1.89 2.80 -7.62
CA ARG A 64 0.70 3.38 -8.26
C ARG A 64 0.67 4.90 -8.15
N ARG A 65 0.98 5.42 -6.97
CA ARG A 65 1.07 6.86 -6.68
C ARG A 65 2.08 7.54 -7.58
N LEU A 66 3.27 6.94 -7.76
CA LEU A 66 4.31 7.48 -8.65
C LEU A 66 3.87 7.50 -10.12
N LYS A 67 3.16 6.46 -10.59
CA LYS A 67 2.60 6.45 -11.96
C LYS A 67 1.55 7.54 -12.18
N LEU A 68 0.75 7.86 -11.16
CA LEU A 68 -0.35 8.84 -11.26
C LEU A 68 0.13 10.28 -11.12
N LEU A 69 1.05 10.54 -10.19
CA LEU A 69 1.61 11.88 -9.96
C LEU A 69 2.73 12.22 -10.96
N GLY A 70 3.42 11.21 -11.48
CA GLY A 70 4.54 11.38 -12.40
C GLY A 70 5.79 11.97 -11.72
N THR A 71 6.84 12.12 -12.51
CA THR A 71 8.10 12.76 -12.11
C THR A 71 8.18 14.14 -12.71
N THR A 72 8.60 15.14 -11.93
CA THR A 72 8.87 16.48 -12.46
C THR A 72 10.03 16.42 -13.46
N LYS A 73 10.09 17.37 -14.40
CA LYS A 73 11.17 17.49 -15.42
C LYS A 73 12.60 17.55 -14.83
N HIS A 74 12.73 17.80 -13.52
CA HIS A 74 13.99 17.83 -12.77
C HIS A 74 14.29 16.54 -11.98
N GLY A 75 13.63 15.42 -12.29
CA GLY A 75 13.84 14.13 -11.62
C GLY A 75 13.27 14.05 -10.19
N LYS A 76 12.74 15.17 -9.65
CA LYS A 76 12.06 15.18 -8.35
C LYS A 76 10.70 14.51 -8.47
N GLN A 77 10.46 13.48 -7.66
CA GLN A 77 9.17 12.83 -7.55
C GLN A 77 8.14 13.83 -7.02
N ILE A 78 6.97 13.89 -7.66
CA ILE A 78 5.88 14.73 -7.19
C ILE A 78 5.27 14.05 -5.97
N THR A 79 5.56 14.57 -4.79
CA THR A 79 5.10 14.00 -3.52
C THR A 79 3.67 14.41 -3.18
N GLN A 80 3.14 15.48 -3.77
CA GLN A 80 1.81 15.98 -3.44
C GLN A 80 0.98 16.20 -4.70
N PRO A 81 -0.31 15.77 -4.70
CA PRO A 81 -1.21 16.15 -5.78
C PRO A 81 -1.35 17.67 -5.82
N PRO A 82 -1.44 18.27 -7.02
CA PRO A 82 -1.64 19.70 -7.15
C PRO A 82 -2.88 20.15 -6.37
N ASN A 83 -2.74 21.26 -5.63
CA ASN A 83 -3.83 21.82 -4.83
C ASN A 83 -5.04 22.12 -5.74
N PRO A 84 -6.25 21.60 -5.45
CA PRO A 84 -7.43 21.83 -6.26
C PRO A 84 -7.74 23.32 -6.46
N ALA A 85 -7.48 24.17 -5.46
CA ALA A 85 -7.65 25.61 -5.59
C ALA A 85 -6.73 26.18 -6.68
N VAL A 86 -5.44 25.82 -6.64
CA VAL A 86 -4.45 26.29 -7.64
C VAL A 86 -4.82 25.80 -9.03
N MET A 87 -5.32 24.57 -9.17
CA MET A 87 -5.76 24.03 -10.46
C MET A 87 -6.96 24.80 -11.04
N ILE A 88 -7.95 25.14 -10.21
CA ILE A 88 -9.12 25.91 -10.63
C ILE A 88 -8.73 27.35 -11.02
N PHE A 89 -7.90 28.01 -10.21
CA PHE A 89 -7.45 29.38 -10.51
C PHE A 89 -6.62 29.45 -11.79
N THR A 90 -5.65 28.55 -11.96
CA THR A 90 -4.77 28.55 -13.15
C THR A 90 -5.55 28.22 -14.41
N SER A 91 -6.43 27.21 -14.37
CA SER A 91 -7.26 26.86 -15.53
C SER A 91 -8.25 27.95 -15.90
N GLY A 92 -8.95 28.54 -14.92
CA GLY A 92 -9.86 29.65 -15.14
C GLY A 92 -9.16 30.86 -15.75
N PHE A 93 -7.99 31.22 -15.21
CA PHE A 93 -7.18 32.32 -15.75
C PHE A 93 -6.75 32.09 -17.20
N VAL A 94 -6.27 30.87 -17.53
CA VAL A 94 -5.85 30.52 -18.90
C VAL A 94 -7.01 30.64 -19.89
N ILE A 95 -8.22 30.20 -19.51
CA ILE A 95 -9.40 30.29 -20.37
C ILE A 95 -9.78 31.76 -20.61
N VAL A 96 -9.86 32.57 -19.56
CA VAL A 96 -10.19 34.00 -19.68
C VAL A 96 -9.16 34.73 -20.53
N PHE A 97 -7.88 34.49 -20.27
CA PHE A 97 -6.79 35.06 -21.04
C PHE A 97 -6.85 34.66 -22.52
N ALA A 98 -7.11 33.39 -22.81
CA ALA A 98 -7.23 32.89 -24.18
C ALA A 98 -8.39 33.55 -24.94
N LEU A 99 -9.53 33.78 -24.29
CA LEU A 99 -10.68 34.46 -24.89
C LEU A 99 -10.37 35.92 -25.22
N ILE A 100 -9.77 36.66 -24.27
CA ILE A 100 -9.38 38.06 -24.46
C ILE A 100 -8.35 38.18 -25.58
N TRP A 101 -7.30 37.35 -25.55
CA TRP A 101 -6.25 37.34 -26.57
C TRP A 101 -6.81 37.02 -27.95
N THR A 102 -7.67 36.01 -28.07
CA THR A 102 -8.26 35.61 -29.36
C THR A 102 -9.16 36.71 -29.93
N GLY A 103 -9.96 37.36 -29.08
CA GLY A 103 -10.78 38.51 -29.49
C GLY A 103 -9.94 39.68 -29.99
N MET A 104 -8.86 40.02 -29.29
CA MET A 104 -7.96 41.11 -29.70
C MET A 104 -7.18 40.77 -30.98
N ALA A 105 -6.72 39.51 -31.11
CA ALA A 105 -6.02 39.02 -32.29
C ALA A 105 -6.93 39.01 -33.53
N ALA A 106 -8.22 38.71 -33.39
CA ALA A 106 -9.16 38.73 -34.50
C ALA A 106 -9.32 40.12 -35.13
N VAL A 107 -9.19 41.19 -34.32
CA VAL A 107 -9.31 42.58 -34.79
C VAL A 107 -8.03 43.07 -35.47
N MET A 108 -6.85 42.67 -34.97
CA MET A 108 -5.57 43.17 -35.50
C MET A 108 -5.01 42.31 -36.63
N PHE A 109 -5.17 40.98 -36.56
CA PHE A 109 -4.59 40.05 -37.52
C PHE A 109 -5.33 38.69 -37.50
N ALA A 110 -6.29 38.53 -38.40
CA ALA A 110 -7.18 37.36 -38.46
C ALA A 110 -6.47 35.98 -38.43
N PRO A 111 -5.31 35.76 -39.09
CA PRO A 111 -4.62 34.47 -39.00
C PRO A 111 -4.13 34.12 -37.59
N MET A 112 -3.85 35.10 -36.72
CA MET A 112 -3.46 34.85 -35.33
C MET A 112 -4.63 34.39 -34.45
N ALA A 113 -5.88 34.73 -34.81
CA ALA A 113 -7.05 34.26 -34.08
C ALA A 113 -7.23 32.74 -34.19
N LEU A 114 -6.81 32.12 -35.31
CA LEU A 114 -6.82 30.67 -35.48
C LEU A 114 -5.89 29.97 -34.47
N PHE A 115 -4.72 30.54 -34.20
CA PHE A 115 -3.82 30.05 -33.15
C PHE A 115 -4.46 30.14 -31.76
N GLY A 116 -5.20 31.22 -31.49
CA GLY A 116 -5.98 31.38 -30.26
C GLY A 116 -7.03 30.28 -30.07
N LEU A 117 -7.75 29.94 -31.13
CA LEU A 117 -8.73 28.84 -31.13
C LEU A 117 -8.08 27.47 -30.86
N VAL A 118 -6.94 27.18 -31.50
CA VAL A 118 -6.19 25.95 -31.25
C VAL A 118 -5.69 25.90 -29.80
N PHE A 119 -5.14 27.00 -29.30
CA PHE A 119 -4.67 27.11 -27.93
C PHE A 119 -5.81 26.87 -26.92
N LEU A 120 -6.98 27.45 -27.15
CA LEU A 120 -8.17 27.24 -26.32
C LEU A 120 -8.58 25.76 -26.32
N GLY A 121 -8.59 25.11 -27.49
CA GLY A 121 -8.87 23.68 -27.62
C GLY A 121 -7.90 22.81 -26.81
N VAL A 122 -6.59 23.08 -26.92
CA VAL A 122 -5.55 22.38 -26.15
C VAL A 122 -5.71 22.61 -24.64
N ALA A 123 -6.03 23.83 -24.22
CA ALA A 123 -6.25 24.16 -22.82
C ALA A 123 -7.43 23.39 -22.22
N VAL A 124 -8.55 23.29 -22.97
CA VAL A 124 -9.74 22.53 -22.56
C VAL A 124 -9.43 21.03 -22.45
N VAL A 125 -8.76 20.44 -23.44
CA VAL A 125 -8.36 19.01 -23.39
C VAL A 125 -7.38 18.75 -22.23
N GLY A 126 -6.42 19.66 -22.01
CA GLY A 126 -5.50 19.62 -20.89
C GLY A 126 -6.22 19.63 -19.54
N LEU A 127 -7.26 20.45 -19.41
CA LEU A 127 -8.10 20.53 -18.22
C LEU A 127 -8.82 19.21 -17.94
N PHE A 128 -9.51 18.64 -18.94
CA PHE A 128 -10.19 17.34 -18.79
C PHE A 128 -9.23 16.21 -18.42
N SER A 129 -8.06 16.17 -19.06
CA SER A 129 -7.05 15.15 -18.76
C SER A 129 -6.50 15.28 -17.32
N SER A 130 -6.42 16.50 -16.80
CA SER A 130 -5.95 16.78 -15.44
C SER A 130 -6.99 16.37 -14.39
N PHE A 131 -8.28 16.67 -14.62
CA PHE A 131 -9.36 16.21 -13.75
C PHE A 131 -9.45 14.68 -13.72
N SER A 132 -9.37 14.01 -14.87
CA SER A 132 -9.38 12.54 -14.92
C SER A 132 -8.23 11.91 -14.11
N LYS A 133 -7.02 12.48 -14.18
CA LYS A 133 -5.88 12.04 -13.37
C LYS A 133 -6.11 12.26 -11.87
N ALA A 134 -6.67 13.41 -11.50
CA ALA A 134 -6.98 13.74 -10.11
C ALA A 134 -8.04 12.78 -9.51
N ASP A 135 -9.07 12.45 -10.29
CA ASP A 135 -10.12 11.53 -9.85
C ASP A 135 -9.62 10.09 -9.74
N LYS A 136 -8.81 9.62 -10.71
CA LYS A 136 -8.13 8.32 -10.62
C LYS A 136 -7.25 8.24 -9.37
N TYR A 137 -6.50 9.30 -9.06
CA TYR A 137 -5.70 9.37 -7.84
C TYR A 137 -6.55 9.28 -6.57
N LYS A 138 -7.65 10.04 -6.48
CA LYS A 138 -8.57 9.99 -5.34
C LYS A 138 -9.21 8.60 -5.19
N ALA A 139 -9.63 7.98 -6.28
CA ALA A 139 -10.24 6.66 -6.29
C ALA A 139 -9.27 5.58 -5.79
N GLU A 140 -8.05 5.54 -6.32
CA GLU A 140 -7.00 4.61 -5.88
C GLU A 140 -6.61 4.85 -4.41
N ARG A 141 -6.48 6.12 -3.99
CA ARG A 141 -6.20 6.45 -2.58
C ARG A 141 -7.28 5.92 -1.65
N LYS A 142 -8.55 6.06 -2.02
CA LYS A 142 -9.69 5.55 -1.24
C LYS A 142 -9.70 4.02 -1.19
N ARG A 143 -9.20 3.36 -2.24
CA ARG A 143 -9.06 1.90 -2.28
C ARG A 143 -7.95 1.43 -1.34
N TYR A 144 -6.78 2.06 -1.42
CA TYR A 144 -5.66 1.81 -0.51
C TYR A 144 -6.03 2.00 0.96
N ILE A 145 -6.69 3.12 1.32
CA ILE A 145 -7.09 3.37 2.71
C ILE A 145 -8.04 2.28 3.22
N ARG A 146 -8.99 1.83 2.39
CA ARG A 146 -9.91 0.74 2.76
C ARG A 146 -9.19 -0.59 2.93
N GLU A 147 -8.33 -0.97 1.99
CA GLU A 147 -7.53 -2.20 2.07
C GLU A 147 -6.62 -2.20 3.31
N ARG A 148 -6.04 -1.05 3.66
CA ARG A 148 -5.22 -0.90 4.86
C ARG A 148 -6.05 -1.01 6.14
N GLN A 149 -7.24 -0.42 6.17
CA GLN A 149 -8.14 -0.51 7.33
C GLN A 149 -8.59 -1.95 7.57
N SER A 150 -8.97 -2.69 6.51
CA SER A 150 -9.37 -4.09 6.66
C SER A 150 -8.25 -4.98 7.16
N LEU A 151 -7.00 -4.76 6.74
CA LEU A 151 -5.85 -5.53 7.25
C LEU A 151 -5.58 -5.23 8.73
N ILE A 152 -5.75 -3.98 9.16
CA ILE A 152 -5.58 -3.60 10.58
C ILE A 152 -6.69 -4.21 11.44
N GLU A 153 -7.94 -4.19 10.97
CA GLU A 153 -9.07 -4.82 11.65
C GLU A 153 -8.87 -6.34 11.78
N GLU A 154 -8.39 -7.00 10.74
CA GLU A 154 -8.07 -8.43 10.76
C GLU A 154 -6.99 -8.74 11.81
N ILE A 155 -5.92 -7.94 11.88
CA ILE A 155 -4.87 -8.07 12.91
C ILE A 155 -5.44 -7.91 14.31
N GLN A 156 -6.25 -6.86 14.55
CA GLN A 156 -6.85 -6.60 15.86
C GLN A 156 -7.85 -7.69 16.29
N SER A 157 -8.50 -8.36 15.34
CA SER A 157 -9.44 -9.45 15.64
C SER A 157 -8.76 -10.78 15.99
N HIS A 158 -7.47 -10.90 15.70
CA HIS A 158 -6.67 -12.13 15.86
C HIS A 158 -5.77 -12.11 17.11
N ASP A 159 -5.72 -10.99 17.82
CA ASP A 159 -5.09 -10.78 19.14
C ASP A 159 -6.10 -10.94 20.29
#